data_AF-A0A3Q0GGZ3-F1
#
_entry.id   AF-A0A3Q0GGZ3-F1
#
_cell.length_a   1.000
_cell.length_b   1.000
_cell.length_c   1.000
_cell.angle_alpha   90.00
_cell.angle_beta   90.00
_cell.angle_gamma   90.00
#
_symmetry.space_group_name_H-M   'P 1'
#
loop_
_entity.id
_entity.type
_entity.pdbx_description
1 polymer ?
#
loop_
_entity_poly.entity_id
_entity_poly.type
_entity_poly.pdbx_seq_one_letter_code
_entity_poly.pdbx_strand_id
1 'polypeptide(L)'
;MASMLLSRQLTCSLQQNSRLLVFGHRSISQAAAKIDLDFDYDGPLMKTEVPGPRSRELMKELNGIQNAEAVHFFCNYEESRGNYLVDVDGNRMLDLYCQISSIPIGYSHPSLIKLLQQPQNLSTFINRPALGILPPENFTEKLKESLLSVAPKGLQQVFTMACGSCSNENAFKVTFMWYRNKERGRNSVTKEELETCMINQAPGCPDYSILSFMGGFHGRTMGCLAATHSKAIHKLDIPSLDWPIAPFPRLKYPLEEFVKENQQEEARCLEEVEDLIVKYRKKKKVVAGIIIEPIQSEGGDNHASDDFFRKLRDIARKPYRIFNTWLGDPAKNLMLAEVINVIKREDLLNNATHAGKALLTGLLDLQARYPHLISRVRGRGTFCSFDAPNDATRDKFITIARNKGVVLGGSGDRSIRFRPTLIFKDHHAHLFLNIFSDILADFK
;
A
#
# COMPACT_ATOMS: atom_id res chain seq x y z
N MET A 1 64.03 -34.48 -19.22
CA MET A 1 65.34 -35.14 -19.07
C MET A 1 65.62 -35.24 -17.57
N ALA A 2 65.33 -36.40 -16.98
CA ALA A 2 66.31 -37.31 -16.34
C ALA A 2 66.90 -36.69 -15.05
N SER A 3 66.73 -37.23 -13.84
CA SER A 3 66.97 -38.62 -13.36
C SER A 3 66.32 -38.74 -11.95
N MET A 4 65.53 -39.78 -11.60
CA MET A 4 65.95 -41.06 -10.96
C MET A 4 66.89 -40.87 -9.75
N LEU A 5 66.79 -41.51 -8.57
CA LEU A 5 66.26 -42.80 -8.09
C LEU A 5 66.61 -42.83 -6.56
N LEU A 6 65.81 -43.34 -5.61
CA LEU A 6 65.91 -44.66 -4.93
C LEU A 6 65.04 -44.50 -3.65
N SER A 7 63.89 -45.15 -3.46
CA SER A 7 63.56 -46.57 -3.28
C SER A 7 63.88 -47.15 -1.89
N ARG A 8 62.86 -47.88 -1.38
CA ARG A 8 62.84 -48.99 -0.39
C ARG A 8 62.08 -48.62 0.91
N GLN A 9 61.16 -49.42 1.43
CA GLN A 9 60.63 -50.74 1.06
C GLN A 9 59.36 -51.00 1.89
N LEU A 10 58.37 -51.72 1.28
CA LEU A 10 57.57 -52.86 1.81
C LEU A 10 56.89 -52.69 3.19
N THR A 11 55.61 -52.96 3.43
CA THR A 11 54.67 -54.01 2.93
C THR A 11 53.28 -53.69 3.53
N CYS A 12 52.21 -53.51 2.75
CA CYS A 12 51.09 -54.47 2.49
C CYS A 12 50.81 -55.44 3.67
N SER A 13 49.61 -55.64 4.22
CA SER A 13 48.22 -55.52 3.74
C SER A 13 47.32 -55.84 4.97
N LEU A 14 46.10 -55.31 5.16
CA LEU A 14 44.85 -55.87 4.63
C LEU A 14 43.62 -55.05 5.11
N GLN A 15 42.68 -54.86 4.16
CA GLN A 15 41.21 -54.75 4.29
C GLN A 15 40.59 -53.42 4.80
N GLN A 16 40.03 -52.62 3.87
CA GLN A 16 38.57 -52.53 3.53
C GLN A 16 37.72 -52.00 4.70
N ASN A 17 36.91 -50.93 4.63
CA ASN A 17 36.30 -50.21 3.53
C ASN A 17 35.90 -48.79 3.99
N SER A 18 36.10 -47.83 3.09
CA SER A 18 35.33 -46.61 2.82
C SER A 18 34.23 -46.17 3.80
N ARG A 19 34.41 -45.02 4.46
CA ARG A 19 33.33 -44.05 4.70
C ARG A 19 33.85 -42.62 4.61
N LEU A 20 33.34 -41.89 3.62
CA LEU A 20 33.44 -40.43 3.53
C LEU A 20 32.91 -39.80 4.82
N LEU A 21 33.73 -38.96 5.46
CA LEU A 21 33.34 -38.11 6.56
C LEU A 21 32.56 -36.91 6.01
N VAL A 22 31.23 -37.05 5.98
CA VAL A 22 30.29 -35.94 5.87
C VAL A 22 30.27 -35.22 7.21
N PHE A 23 30.76 -33.98 7.27
CA PHE A 23 30.49 -33.08 8.40
C PHE A 23 29.03 -32.65 8.35
N GLY A 24 28.18 -33.42 9.03
CA GLY A 24 26.78 -33.08 9.23
C GLY A 24 26.65 -31.94 10.23
N HIS A 25 26.48 -30.71 9.73
CA HIS A 25 25.74 -29.71 10.50
C HIS A 25 24.29 -30.18 10.55
N ARG A 26 23.87 -30.76 11.68
CA ARG A 26 22.46 -30.97 12.00
C ARG A 26 21.81 -29.59 12.10
N SER A 27 21.17 -29.15 11.03
CA SER A 27 20.07 -28.22 11.10
C SER A 27 18.99 -28.89 11.95
N ILE A 28 18.94 -28.54 13.23
CA ILE A 28 17.75 -28.79 14.03
C ILE A 28 16.68 -27.89 13.41
N SER A 29 15.91 -28.47 12.49
CA SER A 29 14.57 -28.02 12.17
C SER A 29 13.80 -27.97 13.49
N GLN A 30 13.83 -26.82 14.16
CA GLN A 30 12.75 -26.47 15.07
C GLN A 30 11.52 -26.39 14.18
N ALA A 31 10.78 -27.50 14.14
CA ALA A 31 9.38 -27.49 13.77
C ALA A 31 8.78 -26.25 14.43
N ALA A 32 8.21 -25.37 13.60
CA ALA A 32 7.57 -24.15 14.06
C ALA A 32 6.70 -24.52 15.26
N ALA A 33 7.10 -24.03 16.44
CA ALA A 33 6.26 -24.18 17.61
C ALA A 33 4.91 -23.60 17.19
N LYS A 34 3.89 -24.46 17.21
CA LYS A 34 2.49 -24.11 17.06
C LYS A 34 2.21 -23.04 18.13
N ILE A 35 2.36 -21.76 17.80
CA ILE A 35 1.85 -20.66 18.62
C ILE A 35 0.39 -20.57 18.23
N ASP A 36 -0.38 -21.54 18.71
CA ASP A 36 -1.84 -21.55 18.72
C ASP A 36 -2.25 -20.98 20.10
N LEU A 37 -1.87 -19.72 20.32
CA LEU A 37 -2.33 -18.90 21.44
C LEU A 37 -3.22 -17.84 20.81
N ASP A 38 -4.49 -17.80 21.22
CA ASP A 38 -5.56 -16.85 20.87
C ASP A 38 -5.06 -15.44 20.55
N PHE A 39 -4.51 -15.26 19.34
CA PHE A 39 -3.97 -13.98 18.90
C PHE A 39 -5.11 -13.05 18.45
N ASP A 40 -6.19 -13.65 17.94
CA ASP A 40 -7.36 -12.95 17.46
C ASP A 40 -8.56 -13.22 18.38
N TYR A 41 -9.63 -12.43 18.22
CA TYR A 41 -10.90 -12.71 18.89
C TYR A 41 -11.81 -13.58 18.00
N ASP A 42 -12.76 -14.30 18.60
CA ASP A 42 -13.72 -15.14 17.85
C ASP A 42 -14.78 -14.34 17.07
N GLY A 43 -15.03 -13.08 17.46
CA GLY A 43 -16.09 -12.28 16.87
C GLY A 43 -16.28 -10.90 17.52
N PRO A 44 -17.11 -10.04 16.90
CA PRO A 44 -17.45 -8.74 17.45
C PRO A 44 -18.21 -8.87 18.78
N LEU A 45 -18.13 -7.84 19.61
CA LEU A 45 -18.86 -7.73 20.87
C LEU A 45 -19.26 -6.27 21.09
N MET A 46 -20.54 -5.97 20.83
CA MET A 46 -21.08 -4.61 20.92
C MET A 46 -21.72 -4.38 22.29
N LYS A 47 -21.46 -3.22 22.88
CA LYS A 47 -21.98 -2.76 24.17
C LYS A 47 -22.83 -1.51 24.03
N THR A 48 -22.49 -0.64 23.08
CA THR A 48 -23.19 0.63 22.81
C THR A 48 -23.34 0.84 21.31
N GLU A 49 -24.08 1.88 20.92
CA GLU A 49 -23.93 2.51 19.62
C GLU A 49 -22.53 3.12 19.45
N VAL A 50 -22.10 3.32 18.19
CA VAL A 50 -20.79 3.89 17.84
C VAL A 50 -20.97 5.17 17.02
N PRO A 51 -20.40 6.32 17.45
CA PRO A 51 -19.55 6.50 18.64
C PRO A 51 -20.36 6.42 19.93
N GLY A 52 -19.84 5.74 20.96
CA GLY A 52 -20.46 5.66 22.27
C GLY A 52 -20.27 6.92 23.12
N PRO A 53 -20.80 6.97 24.36
CA PRO A 53 -20.76 8.15 25.21
C PRO A 53 -19.34 8.66 25.49
N ARG A 54 -18.37 7.77 25.75
CA ARG A 54 -16.98 8.14 26.02
C ARG A 54 -16.30 8.66 24.76
N SER A 55 -16.52 8.02 23.61
CA SER A 55 -16.02 8.53 22.33
C SER A 55 -16.54 9.94 22.04
N ARG A 56 -17.84 10.21 22.24
CA ARG A 56 -18.44 11.54 22.01
C ARG A 56 -17.86 12.62 22.92
N GLU A 57 -17.57 12.29 24.18
CA GLU A 57 -16.89 13.20 25.11
C GLU A 57 -15.50 13.59 24.60
N LEU A 58 -14.68 12.60 24.20
CA LEU A 58 -13.34 12.84 23.67
C LEU A 58 -13.37 13.58 22.32
N MET A 59 -14.36 13.32 21.48
CA MET A 59 -14.58 14.07 20.23
C MET A 59 -14.87 15.54 20.51
N LYS A 60 -15.69 15.84 21.53
CA LYS A 60 -15.98 17.21 21.93
C LYS A 60 -14.72 17.92 22.44
N GLU A 61 -13.90 17.24 23.23
CA GLU A 61 -12.62 17.76 23.72
C GLU A 61 -11.67 18.07 22.55
N LEU A 62 -11.49 17.11 21.64
CA LEU A 62 -10.65 17.29 20.46
C LEU A 62 -11.16 18.41 19.54
N ASN A 63 -12.49 18.55 19.42
CA ASN A 63 -13.09 19.62 18.63
C ASN A 63 -12.84 21.02 19.20
N GLY A 64 -12.47 21.12 20.49
CA GLY A 64 -12.01 22.36 21.11
C GLY A 64 -10.63 22.82 20.64
N ILE A 65 -9.82 21.93 20.07
CA ILE A 65 -8.42 22.21 19.68
C ILE A 65 -8.15 22.08 18.17
N GLN A 66 -8.95 21.31 17.44
CA GLN A 66 -8.88 21.18 15.98
C GLN A 66 -10.26 20.77 15.44
N ASN A 67 -10.52 20.94 14.15
CA ASN A 67 -11.73 20.36 13.55
C ASN A 67 -11.68 18.82 13.69
N ALA A 68 -12.65 18.25 14.39
CA ALA A 68 -12.73 16.81 14.67
C ALA A 68 -13.91 16.12 13.95
N GLU A 69 -14.54 16.75 12.95
CA GLU A 69 -15.71 16.20 12.23
C GLU A 69 -15.39 14.90 11.49
N ALA A 70 -14.12 14.69 11.11
CA ALA A 70 -13.67 13.45 10.46
C ALA A 70 -13.48 12.27 11.44
N VAL A 71 -13.52 12.50 12.76
CA VAL A 71 -13.30 11.46 13.76
C VAL A 71 -14.52 10.55 13.84
N HIS A 72 -14.32 9.24 13.64
CA HIS A 72 -15.40 8.27 13.72
C HIS A 72 -15.75 7.89 15.16
N PHE A 73 -14.74 7.58 15.98
CA PHE A 73 -14.79 7.23 17.40
C PHE A 73 -13.35 7.13 17.94
N PHE A 74 -13.18 7.06 19.26
CA PHE A 74 -11.86 6.91 19.89
C PHE A 74 -11.55 5.44 20.16
N CYS A 75 -10.30 5.03 19.99
CA CYS A 75 -9.88 3.63 20.05
C CYS A 75 -9.12 3.31 21.33
N ASN A 76 -9.27 2.08 21.83
CA ASN A 76 -8.40 1.45 22.82
C ASN A 76 -7.50 0.43 22.09
N TYR A 77 -6.30 0.86 21.71
CA TYR A 77 -5.40 0.03 20.91
C TYR A 77 -4.73 -1.07 21.74
N GLU A 78 -4.59 -0.86 23.04
CA GLU A 78 -4.03 -1.83 24.00
C GLU A 78 -4.88 -3.12 24.04
N GLU A 79 -6.20 -2.98 23.93
CA GLU A 79 -7.13 -4.12 23.88
C GLU A 79 -7.44 -4.61 22.46
N SER A 80 -7.01 -3.88 21.43
CA SER A 80 -7.18 -4.27 20.03
C SER A 80 -6.20 -5.39 19.67
N ARG A 81 -6.68 -6.43 18.99
CA ARG A 81 -5.89 -7.62 18.62
C ARG A 81 -6.34 -8.18 17.29
N GLY A 82 -5.39 -8.68 16.51
CA GLY A 82 -5.66 -9.34 15.23
C GLY A 82 -6.50 -8.47 14.30
N ASN A 83 -7.67 -8.97 13.89
CA ASN A 83 -8.59 -8.27 12.99
C ASN A 83 -9.61 -7.38 13.72
N TYR A 84 -9.55 -7.25 15.05
CA TYR A 84 -10.55 -6.50 15.82
C TYR A 84 -10.00 -5.22 16.43
N LEU A 85 -10.73 -4.15 16.19
CA LEU A 85 -10.52 -2.84 16.78
C LEU A 85 -11.48 -2.67 17.97
N VAL A 86 -10.92 -2.28 19.12
CA VAL A 86 -11.69 -1.99 20.33
C VAL A 86 -11.78 -0.48 20.50
N ASP A 87 -12.98 0.04 20.77
CA ASP A 87 -13.19 1.47 21.07
C ASP A 87 -13.12 1.76 22.58
N VAL A 88 -13.11 3.04 22.94
CA VAL A 88 -13.06 3.48 24.35
C VAL A 88 -14.35 3.20 25.13
N ASP A 89 -15.42 2.83 24.44
CA ASP A 89 -16.70 2.42 25.02
C ASP A 89 -16.77 0.89 25.23
N GLY A 90 -15.71 0.17 24.86
CA GLY A 90 -15.56 -1.27 25.02
C GLY A 90 -16.27 -2.09 23.96
N ASN A 91 -16.69 -1.47 22.84
CA ASN A 91 -17.15 -2.18 21.66
C ASN A 91 -15.95 -2.82 20.95
N ARG A 92 -16.12 -4.07 20.53
CA ARG A 92 -15.14 -4.80 19.73
C ARG A 92 -15.71 -5.05 18.34
N MET A 93 -15.04 -4.53 17.31
CA MET A 93 -15.52 -4.58 15.93
C MET A 93 -14.52 -5.29 15.02
N LEU A 94 -14.99 -6.12 14.10
CA LEU A 94 -14.21 -6.66 13.00
C LEU A 94 -13.82 -5.49 12.08
N ASP A 95 -12.53 -5.21 11.98
CA ASP A 95 -12.03 -4.07 11.22
C ASP A 95 -11.63 -4.49 9.79
N LEU A 96 -12.43 -4.07 8.82
CA LEU A 96 -12.18 -4.27 7.39
C LEU A 96 -11.72 -2.97 6.70
N TYR A 97 -11.29 -1.97 7.47
CA TYR A 97 -10.74 -0.71 6.99
C TYR A 97 -9.28 -0.50 7.39
N CYS A 98 -8.88 -1.03 8.54
CA CYS A 98 -7.50 -1.20 9.00
C CYS A 98 -6.66 0.07 8.91
N GLN A 99 -7.18 1.14 9.53
CA GLN A 99 -6.55 2.46 9.56
C GLN A 99 -6.19 2.97 8.17
N ILE A 100 -7.15 2.90 7.24
CA ILE A 100 -6.95 3.25 5.83
C ILE A 100 -5.88 2.36 5.18
N SER A 101 -6.05 1.04 5.30
CA SER A 101 -5.18 0.02 4.71
C SER A 101 -3.70 0.11 5.15
N SER A 102 -3.42 0.55 6.38
CA SER A 102 -2.07 0.80 6.88
C SER A 102 -1.58 -0.19 7.95
N ILE A 103 -2.46 -1.02 8.50
CA ILE A 103 -2.10 -2.09 9.44
C ILE A 103 -1.86 -3.40 8.66
N PRO A 104 -0.61 -3.91 8.59
CA PRO A 104 -0.29 -5.03 7.70
C PRO A 104 -0.72 -6.39 8.25
N ILE A 105 -0.45 -6.68 9.53
CA ILE A 105 -0.58 -8.03 10.13
C ILE A 105 -1.46 -8.03 11.39
N GLY A 106 -2.44 -7.14 11.45
CA GLY A 106 -3.34 -7.03 12.62
C GLY A 106 -2.79 -6.18 13.76
N TYR A 107 -3.70 -5.84 14.68
CA TYR A 107 -3.39 -5.08 15.88
C TYR A 107 -2.62 -5.94 16.89
N SER A 108 -1.68 -5.32 17.61
CA SER A 108 -0.95 -5.94 18.74
C SER A 108 -0.32 -7.29 18.42
N HIS A 109 0.23 -7.44 17.22
CA HIS A 109 0.81 -8.70 16.75
C HIS A 109 1.97 -9.20 17.66
N PRO A 110 1.93 -10.45 18.18
CA PRO A 110 2.91 -10.98 19.13
C PRO A 110 4.35 -10.85 18.66
N SER A 111 4.63 -11.04 17.37
CA SER A 111 5.98 -10.85 16.82
C SER A 111 6.48 -9.41 16.94
N LEU A 112 5.60 -8.41 16.77
CA LEU A 112 5.96 -7.00 16.92
C LEU A 112 6.12 -6.63 18.40
N ILE A 113 5.25 -7.14 19.27
CA ILE A 113 5.40 -6.98 20.73
C ILE A 113 6.74 -7.57 21.20
N LYS A 114 7.06 -8.80 20.78
CA LYS A 114 8.32 -9.46 21.12
C LYS A 114 9.53 -8.64 20.65
N LEU A 115 9.46 -8.05 19.46
CA LEU A 115 10.49 -7.18 18.91
C LEU A 115 10.66 -5.90 19.75
N LEU A 116 9.57 -5.30 20.22
CA LEU A 116 9.61 -4.11 21.08
C LEU A 116 10.17 -4.39 22.48
N GLN A 117 9.94 -5.60 23.02
CA GLN A 117 10.43 -6.02 24.33
C GLN A 117 11.92 -6.37 24.37
N GLN A 118 12.57 -6.49 23.21
CA GLN A 118 14.00 -6.78 23.12
C GLN A 118 14.85 -5.58 23.57
N PRO A 119 15.68 -5.68 24.65
CA PRO A 119 16.47 -4.55 25.15
C PRO A 119 17.41 -3.94 24.10
N GLN A 120 17.96 -4.75 23.19
CA GLN A 120 18.84 -4.30 22.10
C GLN A 120 18.16 -3.34 21.12
N ASN A 121 16.81 -3.34 21.05
CA ASN A 121 16.09 -2.48 20.13
C ASN A 121 15.78 -1.10 20.70
N LEU A 122 15.96 -0.87 22.02
CA LEU A 122 15.59 0.37 22.70
C LEU A 122 16.20 1.62 22.04
N SER A 123 17.49 1.55 21.70
CA SER A 123 18.21 2.65 21.05
C SER A 123 17.55 3.08 19.73
N THR A 124 16.99 2.14 18.97
CA THR A 124 16.35 2.41 17.67
C THR A 124 15.11 3.31 17.83
N PHE A 125 14.41 3.24 18.97
CA PHE A 125 13.19 4.01 19.21
C PHE A 125 13.45 5.41 19.77
N ILE A 126 14.54 5.59 20.52
CA ILE A 126 14.85 6.87 21.19
C ILE A 126 15.88 7.73 20.44
N ASN A 127 16.72 7.12 19.60
CA ASN A 127 17.76 7.81 18.84
C ASN A 127 17.42 7.84 17.35
N ARG A 128 16.65 8.84 16.93
CA ARG A 128 16.27 9.01 15.52
C ARG A 128 17.39 9.72 14.72
N PRO A 129 18.08 9.04 13.78
CA PRO A 129 19.20 9.61 13.06
C PRO A 129 18.77 10.47 11.87
N ALA A 130 19.64 11.39 11.45
CA ALA A 130 19.59 11.98 10.12
C ALA A 130 20.16 10.97 9.08
N LEU A 131 19.30 10.08 8.59
CA LEU A 131 19.69 8.91 7.78
C LEU A 131 20.53 9.21 6.54
N GLY A 132 20.40 10.40 5.94
CA GLY A 132 21.20 10.80 4.78
C GLY A 132 22.67 11.08 5.08
N ILE A 133 23.06 11.27 6.35
CA ILE A 133 24.42 11.64 6.76
C ILE A 133 24.99 10.79 7.89
N LEU A 134 24.15 10.28 8.80
CA LEU A 134 24.55 9.54 10.00
C LEU A 134 23.70 8.27 10.15
N PRO A 135 23.74 7.32 9.20
CA PRO A 135 22.97 6.09 9.30
C PRO A 135 23.51 5.20 10.45
N PRO A 136 22.65 4.43 11.14
CA PRO A 136 23.09 3.47 12.13
C PRO A 136 23.82 2.29 11.45
N GLU A 137 24.66 1.60 12.21
CA GLU A 137 25.51 0.50 11.72
C GLU A 137 24.73 -0.56 10.93
N ASN A 138 23.55 -0.95 11.42
CA ASN A 138 22.72 -2.01 10.83
C ASN A 138 21.78 -1.53 9.70
N PHE A 139 21.84 -0.26 9.26
CA PHE A 139 20.87 0.32 8.33
C PHE A 139 20.78 -0.47 7.01
N THR A 140 21.93 -0.79 6.41
CA THR A 140 22.00 -1.52 5.14
C THR A 140 21.46 -2.95 5.27
N GLU A 141 21.75 -3.63 6.38
CA GLU A 141 21.24 -4.97 6.65
C GLU A 141 19.72 -4.96 6.82
N LYS A 142 19.17 -4.01 7.59
CA LYS A 142 17.71 -3.90 7.74
C LYS A 142 17.01 -3.55 6.43
N LEU A 143 17.62 -2.76 5.56
CA LEU A 143 17.08 -2.54 4.20
C LEU A 143 17.07 -3.83 3.36
N LYS A 144 18.11 -4.68 3.48
CA LYS A 144 18.19 -5.98 2.80
C LYS A 144 17.12 -6.95 3.28
N GLU A 145 16.90 -7.04 4.58
CA GLU A 145 15.88 -7.91 5.17
C GLU A 145 14.45 -7.43 4.90
N SER A 146 14.26 -6.11 4.75
CA SER A 146 12.96 -5.51 4.49
C SER A 146 12.75 -5.17 3.00
N LEU A 147 12.87 -3.90 2.64
CA LEU A 147 12.48 -3.33 1.34
C LEU A 147 13.19 -3.98 0.14
N LEU A 148 14.48 -4.25 0.25
CA LEU A 148 15.24 -4.85 -0.86
C LEU A 148 14.93 -6.34 -1.04
N SER A 149 14.43 -7.03 -0.01
CA SER A 149 13.98 -8.42 -0.13
C SER A 149 12.71 -8.59 -0.98
N VAL A 150 12.03 -7.47 -1.27
CA VAL A 150 10.79 -7.39 -2.05
C VAL A 150 10.94 -6.38 -3.22
N ALA A 151 12.16 -6.13 -3.66
CA ALA A 151 12.46 -5.17 -4.72
C ALA A 151 11.74 -5.53 -6.04
N PRO A 152 11.05 -4.58 -6.70
CA PRO A 152 10.44 -4.82 -8.01
C PRO A 152 11.49 -5.14 -9.08
N LYS A 153 11.09 -5.92 -10.10
CA LYS A 153 11.99 -6.28 -11.22
C LYS A 153 12.58 -5.04 -11.88
N GLY A 154 13.91 -5.02 -12.02
CA GLY A 154 14.66 -3.93 -12.65
C GLY A 154 14.92 -2.70 -11.77
N LEU A 155 14.42 -2.68 -10.52
CA LEU A 155 14.64 -1.59 -9.58
C LEU A 155 15.50 -2.07 -8.40
N GLN A 156 16.80 -1.79 -8.47
CA GLN A 156 17.78 -2.20 -7.44
C GLN A 156 18.16 -1.05 -6.48
N GLN A 157 17.56 0.13 -6.65
CA GLN A 157 17.83 1.31 -5.84
C GLN A 157 16.64 1.59 -4.92
N VAL A 158 16.91 1.98 -3.67
CA VAL A 158 15.88 2.31 -2.69
C VAL A 158 16.21 3.65 -2.04
N PHE A 159 15.19 4.50 -1.93
CA PHE A 159 15.20 5.70 -1.11
C PHE A 159 14.01 5.60 -0.17
N THR A 160 14.29 5.61 1.14
CA THR A 160 13.25 5.56 2.17
C THR A 160 12.65 6.93 2.39
N MET A 161 11.39 7.00 2.83
CA MET A 161 10.61 8.23 3.03
C MET A 161 9.65 8.02 4.21
N ALA A 162 9.17 9.08 4.84
CA ALA A 162 8.36 8.96 6.05
C ALA A 162 6.86 8.74 5.78
N CYS A 163 6.35 9.14 4.61
CA CYS A 163 4.95 8.97 4.23
C CYS A 163 4.76 8.90 2.71
N GLY A 164 3.55 8.57 2.26
CA GLY A 164 3.20 8.50 0.83
C GLY A 164 3.40 9.83 0.09
N SER A 165 2.98 10.96 0.67
CA SER A 165 3.12 12.27 0.03
C SER A 165 4.58 12.63 -0.25
N CYS A 166 5.47 12.52 0.75
CA CYS A 166 6.89 12.83 0.51
C CYS A 166 7.57 11.79 -0.40
N SER A 167 7.07 10.55 -0.45
CA SER A 167 7.51 9.57 -1.45
C SER A 167 7.22 10.05 -2.87
N ASN A 168 5.99 10.49 -3.13
CA ASN A 168 5.59 10.99 -4.44
C ASN A 168 6.25 12.32 -4.82
N GLU A 169 6.32 13.30 -3.91
CA GLU A 169 7.01 14.57 -4.16
C GLU A 169 8.47 14.34 -4.57
N ASN A 170 9.18 13.43 -3.89
CA ASN A 170 10.56 13.14 -4.23
C ASN A 170 10.66 12.32 -5.51
N ALA A 171 9.74 11.40 -5.80
CA ALA A 171 9.66 10.73 -7.09
C ALA A 171 9.42 11.72 -8.25
N PHE A 172 8.67 12.80 -8.04
CA PHE A 172 8.51 13.87 -9.04
C PHE A 172 9.80 14.64 -9.26
N LYS A 173 10.45 15.14 -8.20
CA LYS A 173 11.73 15.87 -8.28
C LYS A 173 12.78 15.07 -9.04
N VAL A 174 12.85 13.78 -8.78
CA VAL A 174 13.73 12.81 -9.44
C VAL A 174 13.50 12.71 -10.92
N THR A 175 12.23 12.63 -11.26
CA THR A 175 11.80 12.53 -12.64
C THR A 175 12.15 13.81 -13.38
N PHE A 176 11.95 14.98 -12.76
CA PHE A 176 12.38 16.27 -13.32
C PHE A 176 13.91 16.39 -13.44
N MET A 177 14.66 16.02 -12.40
CA MET A 177 16.13 16.03 -12.41
C MET A 177 16.68 15.13 -13.51
N TRP A 178 16.14 13.92 -13.64
CA TRP A 178 16.52 13.02 -14.71
C TRP A 178 16.19 13.59 -16.09
N TYR A 179 14.99 14.16 -16.25
CA TYR A 179 14.59 14.72 -17.54
C TYR A 179 15.47 15.91 -17.92
N ARG A 180 15.76 16.82 -16.98
CA ARG A 180 16.76 17.89 -17.16
C ARG A 180 18.13 17.33 -17.56
N ASN A 181 18.61 16.29 -16.87
CA ASN A 181 19.91 15.70 -17.17
C ASN A 181 19.94 15.05 -18.56
N LYS A 182 18.83 14.46 -19.00
CA LYS A 182 18.69 13.92 -20.36
C LYS A 182 18.76 15.04 -21.41
N GLU A 183 18.12 16.18 -21.17
CA GLU A 183 18.19 17.34 -22.08
C GLU A 183 19.57 18.00 -22.07
N ARG A 184 20.17 18.16 -20.89
CA ARG A 184 21.49 18.77 -20.71
C ARG A 184 22.62 17.89 -21.24
N GLY A 185 22.42 16.56 -21.29
CA GLY A 185 23.43 15.61 -21.72
C GLY A 185 24.64 15.60 -20.80
N ARG A 186 25.84 15.82 -21.36
CA ARG A 186 27.11 15.90 -20.60
C ARG A 186 27.49 17.32 -20.20
N ASN A 187 26.67 18.32 -20.53
CA ASN A 187 26.99 19.71 -20.22
C ASN A 187 26.84 19.99 -18.72
N SER A 188 27.68 20.88 -18.20
CA SER A 188 27.56 21.39 -16.84
C SER A 188 26.32 22.27 -16.68
N VAL A 189 25.83 22.39 -15.45
CA VAL A 189 24.79 23.36 -15.09
C VAL A 189 25.29 24.77 -15.41
N THR A 190 24.47 25.60 -16.05
CA THR A 190 24.87 26.95 -16.43
C THR A 190 24.79 27.92 -15.24
N LYS A 191 25.53 29.03 -15.31
CA LYS A 191 25.42 30.11 -14.31
C LYS A 191 24.00 30.67 -14.23
N GLU A 192 23.34 30.86 -15.39
CA GLU A 192 21.96 31.31 -15.47
C GLU A 192 20.99 30.32 -14.80
N GLU A 193 21.15 29.00 -15.01
CA GLU A 193 20.35 27.98 -14.31
C GLU A 193 20.51 28.07 -12.79
N LEU A 194 21.74 28.30 -12.30
CA LEU A 194 22.04 28.45 -10.86
C LEU A 194 21.43 29.73 -10.26
N GLU A 195 21.49 30.85 -10.99
CA GLU A 195 20.98 32.14 -10.52
C GLU A 195 19.44 32.16 -10.53
N THR A 196 18.83 31.70 -11.62
CA THR A 196 17.37 31.74 -11.80
C THR A 196 16.63 30.72 -10.93
N CYS A 197 17.24 29.57 -10.60
CA CYS A 197 16.58 28.59 -9.73
C CYS A 197 16.36 29.11 -8.30
N MET A 198 17.25 29.99 -7.82
CA MET A 198 17.17 30.56 -6.47
C MET A 198 16.01 31.55 -6.31
N ILE A 199 15.43 32.01 -7.43
CA ILE A 199 14.32 32.97 -7.47
C ILE A 199 13.08 32.41 -8.19
N ASN A 200 12.95 31.09 -8.29
CA ASN A 200 11.81 30.38 -8.88
C ASN A 200 11.55 30.71 -10.37
N GLN A 201 12.59 31.00 -11.15
CA GLN A 201 12.47 31.35 -12.57
C GLN A 201 13.17 30.34 -13.50
N ALA A 202 12.71 30.28 -14.75
CA ALA A 202 13.41 29.57 -15.81
C ALA A 202 14.72 30.29 -16.18
N PRO A 203 15.75 29.56 -16.68
CA PRO A 203 15.77 28.12 -16.97
C PRO A 203 16.07 27.23 -15.75
N GLY A 204 16.45 27.80 -14.61
CA GLY A 204 16.79 27.05 -13.40
C GLY A 204 15.62 26.24 -12.82
N CYS A 205 14.41 26.79 -12.88
CA CYS A 205 13.15 26.11 -12.58
C CYS A 205 12.41 25.78 -13.90
N PRO A 206 12.50 24.54 -14.41
CA PRO A 206 11.83 24.17 -15.66
C PRO A 206 10.30 24.10 -15.45
N ASP A 207 9.54 24.48 -16.47
CA ASP A 207 8.07 24.34 -16.48
C ASP A 207 7.65 22.92 -16.92
N TYR A 208 8.21 21.89 -16.29
CA TYR A 208 7.84 20.49 -16.56
C TYR A 208 6.53 20.10 -15.90
N SER A 209 5.94 19.00 -16.39
CA SER A 209 4.71 18.44 -15.87
C SER A 209 4.80 16.96 -15.52
N ILE A 210 3.93 16.52 -14.61
CA ILE A 210 3.64 15.11 -14.34
C ILE A 210 2.22 14.84 -14.83
N LEU A 211 2.06 13.86 -15.72
CA LEU A 211 0.75 13.40 -16.14
C LEU A 211 0.15 12.52 -15.04
N SER A 212 -1.10 12.80 -14.69
CA SER A 212 -1.88 12.05 -13.68
C SER A 212 -3.25 11.69 -14.24
N PHE A 213 -4.04 10.93 -13.49
CA PHE A 213 -5.33 10.40 -13.94
C PHE A 213 -6.49 10.91 -13.10
N MET A 214 -7.62 11.22 -13.74
CA MET A 214 -8.89 11.50 -13.06
C MET A 214 -9.24 10.37 -12.09
N GLY A 215 -9.70 10.69 -10.88
CA GLY A 215 -9.95 9.72 -9.80
C GLY A 215 -8.70 9.35 -8.97
N GLY A 216 -7.49 9.70 -9.41
CA GLY A 216 -6.25 9.35 -8.70
C GLY A 216 -6.08 10.08 -7.36
N PHE A 217 -5.37 9.46 -6.42
CA PHE A 217 -4.98 10.08 -5.14
C PHE A 217 -3.52 9.79 -4.81
N HIS A 218 -2.72 10.85 -4.74
CA HIS A 218 -1.26 10.75 -4.61
C HIS A 218 -0.72 11.53 -3.40
N GLY A 219 -1.60 12.07 -2.55
CA GLY A 219 -1.25 12.81 -1.34
C GLY A 219 -1.80 14.24 -1.37
N ARG A 220 -1.49 15.00 -0.32
CA ARG A 220 -2.10 16.32 -0.07
C ARG A 220 -1.10 17.49 0.02
N THR A 221 0.20 17.22 -0.10
CA THR A 221 1.20 18.28 -0.32
C THR A 221 1.01 18.85 -1.73
N MET A 222 1.41 20.10 -1.99
CA MET A 222 1.00 20.82 -3.21
C MET A 222 1.34 20.09 -4.52
N GLY A 223 2.52 19.48 -4.65
CA GLY A 223 2.88 18.72 -5.86
C GLY A 223 2.07 17.44 -6.00
N CYS A 224 1.90 16.69 -4.90
CA CYS A 224 1.01 15.52 -4.85
C CYS A 224 -0.45 15.87 -5.12
N LEU A 225 -0.90 17.04 -4.67
CA LEU A 225 -2.28 17.48 -4.81
C LEU A 225 -2.58 17.93 -6.24
N ALA A 226 -1.60 18.51 -6.95
CA ALA A 226 -1.72 18.77 -8.39
C ALA A 226 -1.97 17.49 -9.19
N ALA A 227 -1.37 16.36 -8.77
CA ALA A 227 -1.57 15.05 -9.37
C ALA A 227 -2.79 14.27 -8.80
N THR A 228 -3.46 14.77 -7.77
CA THR A 228 -4.63 14.12 -7.14
C THR A 228 -5.92 14.68 -7.73
N HIS A 229 -6.88 13.82 -8.05
CA HIS A 229 -8.18 14.18 -8.66
C HIS A 229 -9.32 13.31 -8.09
N SER A 230 -9.33 13.11 -6.77
CA SER A 230 -10.28 12.19 -6.11
C SER A 230 -11.60 12.82 -5.70
N LYS A 231 -11.57 13.94 -4.94
CA LYS A 231 -12.77 14.66 -4.46
C LYS A 231 -12.54 16.16 -4.47
N ALA A 232 -13.58 16.94 -4.76
CA ALA A 232 -13.49 18.40 -4.81
C ALA A 232 -13.00 19.01 -3.49
N ILE A 233 -13.49 18.51 -2.35
CA ILE A 233 -13.11 18.99 -1.00
C ILE A 233 -11.62 18.80 -0.68
N HIS A 234 -10.92 17.93 -1.41
CA HIS A 234 -9.48 17.78 -1.25
C HIS A 234 -8.69 18.88 -1.98
N LYS A 235 -9.27 19.53 -2.99
CA LYS A 235 -8.57 20.43 -3.92
C LYS A 235 -9.03 21.88 -3.87
N LEU A 236 -10.28 22.12 -3.50
CA LEU A 236 -10.89 23.46 -3.47
C LEU A 236 -10.01 24.41 -2.64
N ASP A 237 -9.89 25.66 -3.10
CA ASP A 237 -9.15 26.75 -2.46
C ASP A 237 -7.62 26.60 -2.37
N ILE A 238 -7.03 25.56 -2.98
CA ILE A 238 -5.58 25.33 -2.97
C ILE A 238 -4.98 25.61 -4.37
N PRO A 239 -3.95 26.48 -4.49
CA PRO A 239 -3.24 26.69 -5.75
C PRO A 239 -2.72 25.40 -6.35
N SER A 240 -2.73 25.29 -7.68
CA SER A 240 -2.34 24.07 -8.39
C SER A 240 -1.46 24.35 -9.59
N LEU A 241 -0.98 23.28 -10.22
CA LEU A 241 -0.10 23.31 -11.38
C LEU A 241 -0.90 22.91 -12.63
N ASP A 242 -0.73 23.64 -13.74
CA ASP A 242 -1.28 23.25 -15.06
C ASP A 242 -0.49 22.03 -15.58
N TRP A 243 -0.86 20.84 -15.11
CA TRP A 243 -0.35 19.54 -15.51
C TRP A 243 -1.43 18.72 -16.23
N PRO A 244 -1.07 17.82 -17.16
CA PRO A 244 -2.06 17.02 -17.88
C PRO A 244 -2.78 16.03 -16.96
N ILE A 245 -4.09 15.91 -17.16
CA ILE A 245 -4.98 15.00 -16.44
C ILE A 245 -5.66 14.11 -17.48
N ALA A 246 -5.29 12.84 -17.52
CA ALA A 246 -5.89 11.85 -18.41
C ALA A 246 -7.12 11.19 -17.77
N PRO A 247 -8.09 10.67 -18.54
CA PRO A 247 -9.14 9.83 -17.99
C PRO A 247 -8.57 8.48 -17.53
N PHE A 248 -9.06 7.97 -16.39
CA PHE A 248 -8.87 6.58 -15.99
C PHE A 248 -10.05 5.73 -16.51
N PRO A 249 -9.83 4.50 -17.02
CA PRO A 249 -10.91 3.69 -17.58
C PRO A 249 -12.03 3.40 -16.58
N ARG A 250 -13.29 3.63 -16.97
CA ARG A 250 -14.46 3.29 -16.15
C ARG A 250 -15.13 2.01 -16.65
N LEU A 251 -14.67 0.86 -16.16
CA LEU A 251 -15.21 -0.44 -16.57
C LEU A 251 -16.70 -0.60 -16.24
N LYS A 252 -17.44 -1.20 -17.18
CA LYS A 252 -18.80 -1.71 -17.01
C LYS A 252 -18.75 -3.15 -16.48
N TYR A 253 -19.76 -3.50 -15.68
CA TYR A 253 -19.87 -4.79 -14.98
C TYR A 253 -21.27 -5.38 -15.22
N PRO A 254 -21.44 -6.72 -15.27
CA PRO A 254 -20.39 -7.76 -15.13
C PRO A 254 -19.35 -7.74 -16.25
N LEU A 255 -18.09 -8.08 -15.95
CA LEU A 255 -16.98 -7.87 -16.91
C LEU A 255 -17.13 -8.72 -18.17
N GLU A 256 -17.71 -9.90 -18.02
CA GLU A 256 -17.92 -10.90 -19.06
C GLU A 256 -18.94 -10.43 -20.11
N GLU A 257 -19.86 -9.55 -19.72
CA GLU A 257 -20.90 -9.00 -20.61
C GLU A 257 -20.40 -7.78 -21.40
N PHE A 258 -19.42 -7.03 -20.88
CA PHE A 258 -18.97 -5.75 -21.44
C PHE A 258 -17.53 -5.79 -21.97
N VAL A 259 -17.06 -6.95 -22.44
CA VAL A 259 -15.66 -7.14 -22.88
C VAL A 259 -15.24 -6.13 -23.94
N LYS A 260 -16.08 -5.90 -24.97
CA LYS A 260 -15.75 -4.99 -26.08
C LYS A 260 -15.77 -3.53 -25.65
N GLU A 261 -16.79 -3.13 -24.90
CA GLU A 261 -16.96 -1.78 -24.38
C GLU A 261 -15.80 -1.41 -23.45
N ASN A 262 -15.38 -2.34 -22.60
CA ASN A 262 -14.26 -2.15 -21.68
C ASN A 262 -12.93 -2.03 -22.43
N GLN A 263 -12.71 -2.83 -23.47
CA GLN A 263 -11.52 -2.71 -24.33
C GLN A 263 -11.49 -1.37 -25.08
N GLN A 264 -12.64 -0.90 -25.59
CA GLN A 264 -12.76 0.38 -26.27
C GLN A 264 -12.51 1.56 -25.32
N GLU A 265 -13.04 1.49 -24.10
CA GLU A 265 -12.81 2.52 -23.07
C GLU A 265 -11.33 2.59 -22.66
N GLU A 266 -10.69 1.45 -22.43
CA GLU A 266 -9.25 1.42 -22.13
C GLU A 266 -8.40 1.96 -23.28
N ALA A 267 -8.73 1.61 -24.53
CA ALA A 267 -8.04 2.12 -25.71
C ALA A 267 -8.17 3.65 -25.85
N ARG A 268 -9.40 4.18 -25.71
CA ARG A 268 -9.66 5.62 -25.72
C ARG A 268 -8.85 6.36 -24.65
N CYS A 269 -8.79 5.82 -23.42
CA CYS A 269 -7.97 6.42 -22.36
C CYS A 269 -6.47 6.46 -22.71
N LEU A 270 -5.94 5.39 -23.32
CA LEU A 270 -4.53 5.34 -23.75
C LEU A 270 -4.23 6.34 -24.88
N GLU A 271 -5.12 6.47 -25.86
CA GLU A 271 -5.00 7.47 -26.93
C GLU A 271 -4.97 8.90 -26.35
N GLU A 272 -5.85 9.21 -25.39
CA GLU A 272 -5.86 10.52 -24.74
C GLU A 272 -4.60 10.80 -23.91
N VAL A 273 -3.96 9.78 -23.33
CA VAL A 273 -2.66 9.93 -22.67
C VAL A 273 -1.59 10.38 -23.67
N GLU A 274 -1.50 9.75 -24.84
CA GLU A 274 -0.54 10.13 -25.88
C GLU A 274 -0.81 11.55 -26.40
N ASP A 275 -2.06 11.88 -26.67
CA ASP A 275 -2.49 13.21 -27.11
C ASP A 275 -2.11 14.29 -26.09
N LEU A 276 -2.31 14.03 -24.80
CA LEU A 276 -1.92 14.95 -23.73
C LEU A 276 -0.40 15.14 -23.66
N ILE A 277 0.39 14.08 -23.82
CA ILE A 277 1.86 14.18 -23.86
C ILE A 277 2.30 15.08 -25.03
N VAL A 278 1.75 14.88 -26.22
CA VAL A 278 2.05 15.70 -27.41
C VAL A 278 1.60 17.15 -27.21
N LYS A 279 0.39 17.36 -26.71
CA LYS A 279 -0.20 18.68 -26.44
C LYS A 279 0.63 19.48 -25.44
N TYR A 280 1.00 18.88 -24.31
CA TYR A 280 1.78 19.56 -23.27
C TYR A 280 3.21 19.85 -23.71
N ARG A 281 3.80 19.00 -24.56
CA ARG A 281 5.07 19.31 -25.21
C ARG A 281 4.99 20.55 -26.10
N LYS A 282 3.93 20.70 -26.90
CA LYS A 282 3.70 21.92 -27.72
C LYS A 282 3.50 23.18 -26.87
N LYS A 283 2.90 23.04 -25.67
CA LYS A 283 2.78 24.11 -24.68
C LYS A 283 4.09 24.48 -23.97
N LYS A 284 5.22 23.84 -24.31
CA LYS A 284 6.50 23.94 -23.58
C LYS A 284 6.43 23.44 -22.13
N LYS A 285 5.38 22.68 -21.78
CA LYS A 285 5.16 22.08 -20.47
C LYS A 285 5.45 20.58 -20.46
N VAL A 286 6.65 20.20 -20.85
CA VAL A 286 7.03 18.82 -21.17
C VAL A 286 6.63 17.84 -20.05
N VAL A 287 5.93 16.76 -20.41
CA VAL A 287 5.60 15.67 -19.48
C VAL A 287 6.86 14.88 -19.18
N ALA A 288 7.40 15.06 -17.97
CA ALA A 288 8.61 14.39 -17.53
C ALA A 288 8.34 12.97 -17.02
N GLY A 289 7.12 12.73 -16.49
CA GLY A 289 6.70 11.43 -15.99
C GLY A 289 5.19 11.26 -15.93
N ILE A 290 4.77 10.02 -15.70
CA ILE A 290 3.38 9.60 -15.52
C ILE A 290 3.29 8.95 -14.13
N ILE A 291 2.29 9.35 -13.33
CA ILE A 291 1.95 8.71 -12.06
C ILE A 291 0.57 8.04 -12.17
N ILE A 292 0.46 6.81 -11.68
CA ILE A 292 -0.78 6.03 -11.70
C ILE A 292 -0.81 5.01 -10.57
N GLU A 293 -2.01 4.78 -10.01
CA GLU A 293 -2.29 3.67 -9.08
C GLU A 293 -2.68 2.40 -9.86
N PRO A 294 -2.20 1.20 -9.50
CA PRO A 294 -2.66 -0.05 -10.12
C PRO A 294 -4.16 -0.34 -9.93
N ILE A 295 -4.74 0.12 -8.83
CA ILE A 295 -6.18 0.21 -8.59
C ILE A 295 -6.40 1.53 -7.87
N GLN A 296 -7.14 2.47 -8.47
CA GLN A 296 -7.37 3.77 -7.84
C GLN A 296 -8.19 3.60 -6.56
N SER A 297 -7.71 4.09 -5.42
CA SER A 297 -8.36 3.85 -4.14
C SER A 297 -9.40 4.90 -3.80
N GLU A 298 -8.96 6.09 -3.40
CA GLU A 298 -9.85 7.16 -2.88
C GLU A 298 -10.90 7.60 -3.92
N GLY A 299 -10.55 7.55 -5.21
CA GLY A 299 -11.46 7.87 -6.32
C GLY A 299 -12.58 6.86 -6.59
N GLY A 300 -12.68 5.78 -5.81
CA GLY A 300 -13.80 4.85 -5.88
C GLY A 300 -13.44 3.44 -6.34
N ASP A 301 -12.26 2.93 -5.95
CA ASP A 301 -11.86 1.55 -6.26
C ASP A 301 -11.95 1.25 -7.77
N ASN A 302 -11.36 2.12 -8.62
CA ASN A 302 -11.40 1.95 -10.07
C ASN A 302 -10.33 0.95 -10.51
N HIS A 303 -10.76 -0.11 -11.19
CA HIS A 303 -9.88 -1.14 -11.77
C HIS A 303 -9.70 -0.90 -13.28
N ALA A 304 -8.57 -1.37 -13.80
CA ALA A 304 -8.31 -1.52 -15.23
C ALA A 304 -7.63 -2.88 -15.47
N SER A 305 -7.64 -3.35 -16.71
CA SER A 305 -7.00 -4.61 -17.11
C SER A 305 -5.48 -4.54 -16.97
N ASP A 306 -4.83 -5.69 -16.76
CA ASP A 306 -3.36 -5.77 -16.78
C ASP A 306 -2.80 -5.33 -18.17
N ASP A 307 -3.60 -5.43 -19.23
CA ASP A 307 -3.22 -5.02 -20.60
C ASP A 307 -3.11 -3.50 -20.74
N PHE A 308 -4.07 -2.77 -20.17
CA PHE A 308 -4.03 -1.32 -20.08
C PHE A 308 -2.73 -0.83 -19.45
N PHE A 309 -2.31 -1.39 -18.30
CA PHE A 309 -1.07 -0.98 -17.64
C PHE A 309 0.19 -1.34 -18.42
N ARG A 310 0.21 -2.47 -19.14
CA ARG A 310 1.34 -2.82 -20.03
C ARG A 310 1.48 -1.83 -21.17
N LYS A 311 0.38 -1.51 -21.86
CA LYS A 311 0.36 -0.50 -22.94
C LYS A 311 0.74 0.89 -22.43
N LEU A 312 0.22 1.30 -21.27
CA LEU A 312 0.61 2.56 -20.63
C LEU A 312 2.12 2.59 -20.29
N ARG A 313 2.68 1.46 -19.86
CA ARG A 313 4.12 1.36 -19.61
C ARG A 313 4.94 1.50 -20.89
N ASP A 314 4.46 0.98 -22.01
CA ASP A 314 5.11 1.15 -23.32
C ASP A 314 5.15 2.62 -23.74
N ILE A 315 4.06 3.37 -23.50
CA ILE A 315 3.99 4.83 -23.71
C ILE A 315 5.06 5.57 -22.87
N ALA A 316 5.39 5.09 -21.66
CA ALA A 316 6.17 5.84 -20.66
C ALA A 316 7.72 5.67 -20.67
N ARG A 317 8.33 4.78 -21.45
CA ARG A 317 9.72 4.28 -21.20
C ARG A 317 10.87 5.29 -21.48
N LYS A 318 11.62 5.77 -20.43
CA LYS A 318 13.08 6.18 -20.34
C LYS A 318 13.54 6.56 -18.85
N PRO A 319 14.83 6.46 -18.39
CA PRO A 319 15.33 6.19 -16.95
C PRO A 319 15.41 7.31 -15.84
N TYR A 320 16.16 7.24 -14.67
CA TYR A 320 16.02 8.11 -13.41
C TYR A 320 17.25 8.30 -12.40
N ARG A 321 17.24 9.25 -11.37
CA ARG A 321 18.07 9.37 -10.06
C ARG A 321 17.50 10.32 -8.90
N ILE A 322 17.73 10.11 -7.55
CA ILE A 322 17.05 10.75 -6.30
C ILE A 322 17.91 11.16 -5.04
N PHE A 323 17.42 12.09 -4.14
CA PHE A 323 17.84 12.36 -2.71
C PHE A 323 16.85 13.20 -1.79
N ASN A 324 16.84 13.05 -0.42
CA ASN A 324 16.41 14.05 0.62
C ASN A 324 16.89 13.79 2.09
N THR A 325 16.46 14.61 3.08
CA THR A 325 17.02 14.74 4.47
C THR A 325 16.72 13.61 5.47
N TRP A 326 15.47 13.16 5.60
CA TRP A 326 15.10 12.20 6.67
C TRP A 326 15.09 10.75 6.20
N LEU A 327 14.96 10.54 4.90
CA LEU A 327 14.90 9.24 4.25
C LEU A 327 14.18 8.16 5.08
N GLY A 328 12.99 8.42 5.61
CA GLY A 328 12.24 7.46 6.44
C GLY A 328 12.58 7.48 7.93
N ASP A 329 12.52 6.31 8.57
CA ASP A 329 12.70 6.11 10.02
C ASP A 329 13.18 4.67 10.29
N PRO A 330 14.37 4.44 10.89
CA PRO A 330 14.89 3.11 11.18
C PRO A 330 13.95 2.25 12.04
N ALA A 331 13.19 2.86 12.95
CA ALA A 331 12.21 2.14 13.76
C ALA A 331 11.12 1.50 12.89
N LYS A 332 10.73 2.15 11.79
CA LYS A 332 9.78 1.60 10.81
C LYS A 332 10.42 0.48 9.98
N ASN A 333 11.71 0.59 9.63
CA ASN A 333 12.42 -0.48 8.92
C ASN A 333 12.56 -1.75 9.78
N LEU A 334 12.83 -1.59 11.08
CA LEU A 334 12.92 -2.70 12.02
C LEU A 334 11.59 -3.45 12.13
N MET A 335 10.47 -2.74 12.31
CA MET A 335 9.13 -3.34 12.30
C MET A 335 8.80 -3.96 10.94
N LEU A 336 9.11 -3.29 9.83
CA LEU A 336 8.84 -3.78 8.49
C LEU A 336 9.59 -5.08 8.17
N ALA A 337 10.82 -5.24 8.66
CA ALA A 337 11.58 -6.49 8.49
C ALA A 337 10.84 -7.68 9.13
N GLU A 338 10.33 -7.53 10.36
CA GLU A 338 9.56 -8.60 11.01
C GLU A 338 8.18 -8.80 10.36
N VAL A 339 7.53 -7.73 9.88
CA VAL A 339 6.29 -7.84 9.09
C VAL A 339 6.52 -8.67 7.83
N ILE A 340 7.58 -8.38 7.06
CA ILE A 340 7.91 -9.14 5.84
C ILE A 340 8.25 -10.59 6.18
N ASN A 341 8.94 -10.83 7.30
CA ASN A 341 9.22 -12.17 7.80
C ASN A 341 7.93 -12.95 8.10
N VAL A 342 6.99 -12.35 8.84
CA VAL A 342 5.65 -12.92 9.10
C VAL A 342 4.91 -13.24 7.80
N ILE A 343 4.84 -12.28 6.86
CA ILE A 343 4.17 -12.46 5.56
C ILE A 343 4.72 -13.67 4.81
N LYS A 344 6.05 -13.83 4.76
CA LYS A 344 6.70 -14.95 4.06
C LYS A 344 6.53 -16.27 4.81
N ARG A 345 6.72 -16.27 6.13
CA ARG A 345 6.68 -17.47 6.99
C ARG A 345 5.29 -18.08 7.06
N GLU A 346 4.25 -17.23 7.06
CA GLU A 346 2.85 -17.63 7.23
C GLU A 346 2.06 -17.61 5.91
N ASP A 347 2.76 -17.45 4.78
CA ASP A 347 2.19 -17.49 3.43
C ASP A 347 0.99 -16.54 3.24
N LEU A 348 1.10 -15.33 3.78
CA LEU A 348 -0.03 -14.41 3.87
C LEU A 348 -0.49 -13.87 2.50
N LEU A 349 0.34 -13.99 1.45
CA LEU A 349 -0.06 -13.62 0.09
C LEU A 349 -1.06 -14.63 -0.50
N ASN A 350 -0.85 -15.93 -0.27
CA ASN A 350 -1.81 -16.96 -0.67
C ASN A 350 -3.08 -16.87 0.18
N ASN A 351 -2.94 -16.61 1.49
CA ASN A 351 -4.08 -16.34 2.36
C ASN A 351 -4.94 -15.16 1.84
N ALA A 352 -4.33 -14.01 1.51
CA ALA A 352 -5.06 -12.86 0.97
C ALA A 352 -5.76 -13.18 -0.37
N THR A 353 -5.17 -14.06 -1.18
CA THR A 353 -5.79 -14.53 -2.43
C THR A 353 -7.00 -15.44 -2.14
N HIS A 354 -6.86 -16.35 -1.18
CA HIS A 354 -7.90 -17.31 -0.80
C HIS A 354 -9.09 -16.63 -0.09
N ALA A 355 -8.82 -15.92 1.00
CA ALA A 355 -9.83 -15.18 1.76
C ALA A 355 -10.49 -14.08 0.92
N GLY A 356 -9.72 -13.46 0.02
CA GLY A 356 -10.24 -12.51 -0.97
C GLY A 356 -11.23 -13.15 -1.94
N LYS A 357 -10.96 -14.37 -2.41
CA LYS A 357 -11.91 -15.12 -3.26
C LYS A 357 -13.19 -15.46 -2.50
N ALA A 358 -13.10 -15.88 -1.24
CA ALA A 358 -14.27 -16.14 -0.40
C ALA A 358 -15.13 -14.88 -0.24
N LEU A 359 -14.49 -13.75 0.09
CA LEU A 359 -15.15 -12.44 0.20
C LEU A 359 -15.82 -12.02 -1.11
N LEU A 360 -15.09 -12.06 -2.23
CA LEU A 360 -15.61 -11.63 -3.54
C LEU A 360 -16.76 -12.51 -4.02
N THR A 361 -16.67 -13.83 -3.80
CA THR A 361 -17.75 -14.77 -4.16
C THR A 361 -19.02 -14.48 -3.35
N GLY A 362 -18.88 -14.25 -2.04
CA GLY A 362 -20.02 -13.88 -1.20
C GLY A 362 -20.61 -12.52 -1.56
N LEU A 363 -19.79 -11.54 -1.93
CA LEU A 363 -20.29 -10.24 -2.41
C LEU A 363 -21.07 -10.38 -3.73
N LEU A 364 -20.62 -11.24 -4.65
CA LEU A 364 -21.35 -11.52 -5.89
C LEU A 364 -22.69 -12.20 -5.63
N ASP A 365 -22.75 -13.13 -4.67
CA ASP A 365 -24.01 -13.73 -4.21
C ASP A 365 -24.97 -12.68 -3.62
N LEU A 366 -24.47 -11.79 -2.75
CA LEU A 366 -25.26 -10.69 -2.19
C LEU A 366 -25.74 -9.72 -3.27
N GLN A 367 -24.92 -9.43 -4.29
CA GLN A 367 -25.33 -8.64 -5.45
C GLN A 367 -26.47 -9.31 -6.22
N ALA A 368 -26.41 -10.63 -6.41
CA ALA A 368 -27.46 -11.37 -7.11
C ALA A 368 -28.78 -11.37 -6.32
N ARG A 369 -28.72 -11.46 -4.98
CA ARG A 369 -29.89 -11.42 -4.10
C ARG A 369 -30.47 -10.02 -3.90
N TYR A 370 -29.62 -8.99 -3.88
CA TYR A 370 -30.00 -7.59 -3.61
C TYR A 370 -29.53 -6.62 -4.70
N PRO A 371 -29.91 -6.82 -5.99
CA PRO A 371 -29.39 -6.03 -7.11
C PRO A 371 -29.84 -4.55 -7.08
N HIS A 372 -30.87 -4.23 -6.29
CA HIS A 372 -31.35 -2.87 -6.06
C HIS A 372 -30.51 -2.09 -5.02
N LEU A 373 -29.67 -2.79 -4.25
CA LEU A 373 -28.82 -2.23 -3.19
C LEU A 373 -27.33 -2.35 -3.49
N ILE A 374 -26.93 -3.36 -4.26
CA ILE A 374 -25.53 -3.66 -4.54
C ILE A 374 -25.34 -3.76 -6.05
N SER A 375 -24.30 -3.10 -6.55
CA SER A 375 -23.90 -3.19 -7.95
C SER A 375 -22.39 -3.11 -8.10
N ARG A 376 -21.88 -3.55 -9.26
CA ARG A 376 -20.46 -3.41 -9.66
C ARG A 376 -19.49 -4.00 -8.62
N VAL A 377 -19.85 -5.14 -8.02
CA VAL A 377 -18.92 -5.91 -7.17
C VAL A 377 -17.64 -6.21 -7.96
N ARG A 378 -16.49 -5.90 -7.35
CA ARG A 378 -15.16 -6.00 -7.95
C ARG A 378 -14.10 -6.24 -6.89
N GLY A 379 -12.96 -6.82 -7.30
CA GLY A 379 -11.80 -6.92 -6.42
C GLY A 379 -10.67 -7.80 -6.95
N ARG A 380 -9.51 -7.72 -6.30
CA ARG A 380 -8.35 -8.60 -6.52
C ARG A 380 -7.72 -8.93 -5.16
N GLY A 381 -7.66 -10.21 -4.80
CA GLY A 381 -7.38 -10.59 -3.41
C GLY A 381 -8.45 -10.02 -2.48
N THR A 382 -8.09 -9.59 -1.28
CA THR A 382 -9.01 -8.93 -0.34
C THR A 382 -9.31 -7.46 -0.67
N PHE A 383 -8.68 -6.91 -1.71
CA PHE A 383 -8.90 -5.54 -2.17
C PHE A 383 -10.19 -5.49 -3.00
N CYS A 384 -11.32 -5.51 -2.31
CA CYS A 384 -12.66 -5.58 -2.89
C CYS A 384 -13.47 -4.30 -2.68
N SER A 385 -14.50 -4.11 -3.48
CA SER A 385 -15.51 -3.06 -3.31
C SER A 385 -16.82 -3.38 -4.04
N PHE A 386 -17.86 -2.60 -3.75
CA PHE A 386 -19.09 -2.52 -4.52
C PHE A 386 -19.68 -1.10 -4.45
N ASP A 387 -20.60 -0.78 -5.36
CA ASP A 387 -21.32 0.49 -5.39
C ASP A 387 -22.70 0.33 -4.74
N ALA A 388 -23.03 1.18 -3.79
CA ALA A 388 -24.40 1.40 -3.32
C ALA A 388 -25.17 2.31 -4.32
N PRO A 389 -26.50 2.44 -4.22
CA PRO A 389 -27.29 3.25 -5.15
C PRO A 389 -26.90 4.74 -5.12
N ASN A 390 -26.63 5.26 -3.91
CA ASN A 390 -26.24 6.64 -3.64
C ASN A 390 -25.39 6.73 -2.36
N ASP A 391 -24.85 7.93 -2.11
CA ASP A 391 -24.02 8.27 -0.95
C ASP A 391 -24.76 8.08 0.39
N ALA A 392 -26.01 8.51 0.49
CA ALA A 392 -26.82 8.34 1.70
C ALA A 392 -27.01 6.86 2.08
N THR A 393 -27.22 6.00 1.09
CA THR A 393 -27.33 4.54 1.30
C THR A 393 -25.98 3.96 1.71
N ARG A 394 -24.89 4.40 1.08
CA ARG A 394 -23.51 4.01 1.44
C ARG A 394 -23.23 4.35 2.90
N ASP A 395 -23.51 5.58 3.32
CA ASP A 395 -23.25 6.05 4.68
C ASP A 395 -24.12 5.31 5.72
N LYS A 396 -25.38 5.01 5.38
CA LYS A 396 -26.26 4.17 6.21
C LYS A 396 -25.72 2.75 6.36
N PHE A 397 -25.28 2.09 5.29
CA PHE A 397 -24.66 0.76 5.38
C PHE A 397 -23.44 0.75 6.30
N ILE A 398 -22.54 1.73 6.15
CA ILE A 398 -21.35 1.83 7.01
C ILE A 398 -21.77 2.01 8.48
N THR A 399 -22.76 2.86 8.74
CA THR A 399 -23.24 3.15 10.10
C THR A 399 -23.90 1.94 10.75
N ILE A 400 -24.78 1.24 10.03
CA ILE A 400 -25.47 0.04 10.52
C ILE A 400 -24.45 -1.09 10.73
N ALA A 401 -23.55 -1.33 9.76
CA ALA A 401 -22.51 -2.34 9.87
C ALA A 401 -21.62 -2.10 11.09
N ARG A 402 -21.23 -0.84 11.35
CA ARG A 402 -20.44 -0.47 12.52
C ARG A 402 -21.15 -0.78 13.83
N ASN A 403 -22.43 -0.42 13.94
CA ASN A 403 -23.26 -0.74 15.11
C ASN A 403 -23.54 -2.26 15.25
N LYS A 404 -23.40 -3.02 14.16
CA LYS A 404 -23.44 -4.50 14.16
C LYS A 404 -22.05 -5.14 14.32
N GLY A 405 -21.01 -4.35 14.57
CA GLY A 405 -19.67 -4.85 14.89
C GLY A 405 -18.71 -4.98 13.71
N VAL A 406 -18.92 -4.29 12.59
CA VAL A 406 -18.01 -4.32 11.43
C VAL A 406 -17.63 -2.91 10.98
N VAL A 407 -16.34 -2.61 10.94
CA VAL A 407 -15.83 -1.33 10.40
C VAL A 407 -15.60 -1.47 8.89
N LEU A 408 -16.31 -0.66 8.12
CA LEU A 408 -16.20 -0.56 6.66
C LEU A 408 -15.70 0.83 6.25
N GLY A 409 -15.01 0.90 5.10
CA GLY A 409 -14.57 2.15 4.50
C GLY A 409 -15.46 2.56 3.32
N GLY A 410 -15.64 3.88 3.13
CA GLY A 410 -16.20 4.43 1.90
C GLY A 410 -15.12 4.89 0.92
N SER A 411 -15.39 4.87 -0.38
CA SER A 411 -14.56 5.48 -1.43
C SER A 411 -15.42 6.05 -2.55
N GLY A 412 -14.86 6.99 -3.32
CA GLY A 412 -15.64 7.80 -4.27
C GLY A 412 -16.88 8.40 -3.60
N ASP A 413 -17.95 8.53 -4.37
CA ASP A 413 -19.20 9.11 -3.87
C ASP A 413 -20.04 8.07 -3.12
N ARG A 414 -20.15 6.85 -3.67
CA ARG A 414 -21.13 5.83 -3.21
C ARG A 414 -20.58 4.40 -3.09
N SER A 415 -19.26 4.22 -3.10
CA SER A 415 -18.67 2.88 -2.98
C SER A 415 -18.39 2.51 -1.52
N ILE A 416 -18.52 1.22 -1.22
CA ILE A 416 -18.03 0.57 0.01
C ILE A 416 -16.82 -0.28 -0.37
N ARG A 417 -15.76 -0.20 0.42
CA ARG A 417 -14.47 -0.86 0.16
C ARG A 417 -13.98 -1.68 1.34
N PHE A 418 -13.22 -2.71 1.01
CA PHE A 418 -12.64 -3.66 1.94
C PHE A 418 -11.12 -3.54 1.87
N ARG A 419 -10.51 -3.29 3.03
CA ARG A 419 -9.06 -3.19 3.25
C ARG A 419 -8.66 -3.97 4.51
N PRO A 420 -9.02 -5.26 4.61
CA PRO A 420 -8.65 -6.05 5.78
C PRO A 420 -7.14 -6.26 5.86
N THR A 421 -6.64 -6.59 7.04
CA THR A 421 -5.22 -6.92 7.25
C THR A 421 -4.86 -8.24 6.55
N LEU A 422 -3.56 -8.54 6.42
CA LEU A 422 -3.09 -9.76 5.74
C LEU A 422 -3.36 -11.05 6.52
N ILE A 423 -3.71 -10.94 7.81
CA ILE A 423 -4.11 -12.07 8.66
C ILE A 423 -5.62 -12.32 8.62
N PHE A 424 -6.39 -11.55 7.85
CA PHE A 424 -7.80 -11.81 7.59
C PHE A 424 -7.97 -13.14 6.85
N LYS A 425 -8.95 -13.95 7.25
CA LYS A 425 -9.13 -15.33 6.78
C LYS A 425 -10.57 -15.57 6.34
N ASP A 426 -10.82 -16.71 5.72
CA ASP A 426 -12.14 -17.13 5.23
C ASP A 426 -13.25 -17.02 6.28
N HIS A 427 -13.00 -17.45 7.52
CA HIS A 427 -14.01 -17.35 8.58
C HIS A 427 -14.38 -15.89 8.90
N HIS A 428 -13.43 -14.95 8.80
CA HIS A 428 -13.72 -13.52 8.93
C HIS A 428 -14.57 -13.01 7.75
N ALA A 429 -14.31 -13.51 6.54
CA ALA A 429 -15.13 -13.21 5.37
C ALA A 429 -16.57 -13.72 5.56
N HIS A 430 -16.74 -14.96 5.99
CA HIS A 430 -18.05 -15.53 6.28
C HIS A 430 -18.78 -14.80 7.41
N LEU A 431 -18.07 -14.43 8.48
CA LEU A 431 -18.61 -13.63 9.58
C LEU A 431 -19.17 -12.29 9.06
N PHE A 432 -18.39 -11.55 8.27
CA PHE A 432 -18.85 -10.33 7.62
C PHE A 432 -20.05 -10.58 6.71
N LEU A 433 -19.97 -11.56 5.82
CA LEU A 433 -21.02 -11.84 4.82
C LEU A 433 -22.35 -12.21 5.49
N ASN A 434 -22.32 -12.96 6.59
CA ASN A 434 -23.50 -13.31 7.36
C ASN A 434 -24.12 -12.06 8.01
N ILE A 435 -23.32 -11.27 8.73
CA ILE A 435 -23.78 -10.01 9.34
C ILE A 435 -24.37 -9.07 8.28
N PHE A 436 -23.69 -8.94 7.14
CA PHE A 436 -24.11 -8.02 6.09
C PHE A 436 -25.35 -8.53 5.34
N SER A 437 -25.51 -9.85 5.18
CA SER A 437 -26.75 -10.43 4.64
C SER A 437 -27.96 -10.08 5.51
N ASP A 438 -27.83 -10.17 6.84
CA ASP A 438 -28.91 -9.79 7.77
C ASP A 438 -29.23 -8.29 7.67
N ILE A 439 -28.19 -7.45 7.56
CA ILE A 439 -28.37 -6.00 7.34
C ILE A 439 -29.17 -5.73 6.07
N LEU A 440 -28.85 -6.40 4.96
CA LEU A 440 -29.55 -6.21 3.68
C LEU A 440 -30.98 -6.73 3.72
N ALA A 441 -31.23 -7.84 4.42
CA ALA A 441 -32.58 -8.39 4.58
C ALA A 441 -33.52 -7.43 5.32
N ASP A 442 -33.00 -6.71 6.31
CA ASP A 442 -33.74 -5.73 7.11
C ASP A 442 -33.71 -4.31 6.52
N PHE A 443 -32.96 -4.09 5.43
CA PHE A 443 -32.76 -2.76 4.85
C PHE A 443 -34.00 -2.31 4.06
N LYS A 444 -34.62 -1.22 4.52
CA LYS A 444 -35.81 -0.62 3.89
C LYS A 444 -35.47 0.51 2.93
#